data_AF-A0A445FIX0-F1
#
_entry.id   AF-A0A445FIX0-F1
#
_cell.length_a   1.000
_cell.length_b   1.000
_cell.length_c   1.000
_cell.angle_alpha   90.00
_cell.angle_beta   90.00
_cell.angle_gamma   90.00
#
_symmetry.space_group_name_H-M   'P 1'
#
loop_
_entity.id
_entity.type
_entity.pdbx_description
1 polymer ?
#
loop_
_entity_poly.entity_id
_entity_poly.type
_entity_poly.pdbx_seq_one_letter_code
_entity_poly.pdbx_strand_id
1 'polypeptide(L)'
;MFGGRLSLLFVDYMTRFFQLPYPTVGYITKPQTQGTSSLPLIPSLTSFPTPAFPLSYSYSAMSQLNGAYYGPSIPPPKTSYHRPGRGGGCCCGCLFSLIFKLILTVIIIVGIAGFVFWLIVRPNVVKFHVTDATLTQFNYTANNTLHYDLALNITVRNPNKRLGIYYDRIEARAMFHDARFDSQFPEPFYQGHKSTKVLNPVFKGQQVVPLNAEQSAELKKENATGVYEIDVKMYLRVRFKLGVLKTKTLKPKVSCDLRVPFKGSAAFETTKCHWDR
;
A
#
# COMPACT_ATOMS: atom_id res chain seq x y z
N MET A 1 -29.58 15.41 0.30
CA MET A 1 -29.32 14.40 -0.76
C MET A 1 -27.86 14.46 -1.27
N PHE A 2 -26.86 14.54 -0.37
CA PHE A 2 -25.42 14.63 -0.74
C PHE A 2 -24.57 13.44 -0.26
N GLY A 3 -25.12 12.52 0.54
CA GLY A 3 -24.38 11.39 1.12
C GLY A 3 -24.07 10.24 0.15
N GLY A 4 -24.86 10.09 -0.94
CA GLY A 4 -24.71 8.95 -1.86
C GLY A 4 -23.48 9.01 -2.76
N ARG A 5 -23.14 10.21 -3.28
CA ARG A 5 -22.01 10.38 -4.21
C ARG A 5 -20.64 10.36 -3.53
N LEU A 6 -20.54 10.86 -2.29
CA LEU A 6 -19.29 10.81 -1.52
C LEU A 6 -18.96 9.37 -1.11
N SER A 7 -19.98 8.57 -0.76
CA SER A 7 -19.79 7.14 -0.48
C SER A 7 -19.32 6.36 -1.71
N LEU A 8 -19.77 6.71 -2.91
CA LEU A 8 -19.35 6.03 -4.14
C LEU A 8 -17.89 6.36 -4.50
N LEU A 9 -17.48 7.64 -4.42
CA LEU A 9 -16.09 8.03 -4.65
C LEU A 9 -15.12 7.40 -3.64
N PHE A 10 -15.55 7.29 -2.38
CA PHE A 10 -14.79 6.61 -1.34
C PHE A 10 -14.70 5.09 -1.58
N VAL A 11 -15.78 4.45 -2.01
CA VAL A 11 -15.79 3.03 -2.39
C VAL A 11 -14.91 2.79 -3.61
N ASP A 12 -14.91 3.68 -4.60
CA ASP A 12 -14.12 3.52 -5.82
C ASP A 12 -12.63 3.80 -5.56
N TYR A 13 -12.30 4.79 -4.72
CA TYR A 13 -10.95 5.04 -4.22
C TYR A 13 -10.43 3.83 -3.43
N MET A 14 -11.25 3.28 -2.52
CA MET A 14 -10.91 2.08 -1.76
C MET A 14 -10.74 0.86 -2.66
N THR A 15 -11.61 0.69 -3.66
CA THR A 15 -11.52 -0.41 -4.62
C THR A 15 -10.23 -0.33 -5.43
N ARG A 16 -9.85 0.86 -5.92
CA ARG A 16 -8.55 1.06 -6.59
C ARG A 16 -7.39 0.84 -5.63
N PHE A 17 -7.50 1.30 -4.38
CA PHE A 17 -6.47 1.12 -3.36
C PHE A 17 -6.19 -0.37 -3.05
N PHE A 18 -7.23 -1.20 -3.02
CA PHE A 18 -7.10 -2.66 -2.85
C PHE A 18 -6.64 -3.40 -4.12
N GLN A 19 -6.69 -2.75 -5.28
CA GLN A 19 -6.38 -3.34 -6.59
C GLN A 19 -5.02 -2.90 -7.13
N LEU A 20 -4.35 -1.96 -6.48
CA LEU A 20 -2.95 -1.66 -6.76
C LEU A 20 -2.11 -2.89 -6.39
N PRO A 21 -1.15 -3.31 -7.25
CA PRO A 21 -0.19 -4.34 -6.88
C PRO A 21 0.56 -3.83 -5.66
N TYR A 22 0.37 -4.48 -4.51
CA TYR A 22 1.12 -4.13 -3.30
C TYR A 22 2.62 -4.26 -3.64
N PRO A 23 3.45 -3.25 -3.34
CA PRO A 23 4.89 -3.39 -3.51
C PRO A 23 5.35 -4.53 -2.59
N THR A 24 5.87 -5.58 -3.21
CA THR A 24 6.63 -6.62 -2.52
C THR A 24 7.83 -5.95 -1.87
N VAL A 25 7.97 -6.13 -0.55
CA VAL A 25 9.25 -5.93 0.13
C VAL A 25 10.20 -6.96 -0.46
N GLY A 26 11.03 -6.53 -1.41
CA GLY A 26 12.15 -7.33 -1.90
C GLY A 26 13.07 -7.62 -0.72
N TYR A 27 13.26 -8.88 -0.40
CA TYR A 27 14.31 -9.29 0.54
C TYR A 27 15.65 -9.08 -0.16
N ILE A 28 16.30 -7.97 0.14
CA ILE A 28 17.68 -7.71 -0.27
C ILE A 28 18.57 -8.59 0.62
N THR A 29 19.20 -9.58 0.00
CA THR A 29 20.38 -10.26 0.53
C THR A 29 21.45 -9.22 0.84
N LYS A 30 21.88 -9.18 2.11
CA LYS A 30 22.92 -8.28 2.63
C LYS A 30 24.31 -8.77 2.18
N PRO A 31 25.14 -7.97 1.48
CA PRO A 31 26.58 -8.20 1.45
C PRO A 31 27.26 -7.36 2.55
N GLN A 32 28.29 -7.95 3.14
CA GLN A 32 29.13 -7.35 4.17
C GLN A 32 29.87 -6.10 3.66
N THR A 33 29.89 -5.08 4.50
CA THR A 33 30.78 -3.91 4.43
C THR A 33 32.23 -4.28 4.68
N GLN A 34 33.12 -3.90 3.76
CA GLN A 34 34.48 -3.47 4.08
C GLN A 34 34.67 -2.06 3.51
N GLY A 35 35.02 -1.13 4.39
CA GLY A 35 35.17 0.28 4.06
C GLY A 35 36.53 0.60 3.50
N THR A 36 36.62 1.66 2.69
CA THR A 36 37.78 2.54 2.69
C THR A 36 37.36 3.93 2.23
N SER A 37 37.92 4.91 2.93
CA SER A 37 37.72 6.35 2.89
C SER A 37 38.37 7.02 1.67
N SER A 38 37.70 8.04 1.11
CA SER A 38 38.35 9.29 0.69
C SER A 38 37.31 10.35 0.27
N LEU A 39 37.34 11.51 0.92
CA LEU A 39 36.62 12.74 0.59
C LEU A 39 37.27 13.47 -0.60
N PRO A 40 36.51 14.32 -1.30
CA PRO A 40 37.04 15.61 -1.70
C PRO A 40 36.17 16.80 -1.27
N LEU A 41 36.85 17.94 -1.12
CA LEU A 41 36.40 19.22 -0.57
C LEU A 41 35.37 19.95 -1.45
N ILE A 42 34.46 20.68 -0.79
CA ILE A 42 33.62 21.74 -1.37
C ILE A 42 34.03 23.06 -0.70
N PRO A 43 34.33 24.14 -1.45
CA PRO A 43 34.63 25.44 -0.86
C PRO A 43 33.35 26.21 -0.48
N SER A 44 33.45 26.86 0.68
CA SER A 44 32.51 27.80 1.26
C SER A 44 32.45 29.13 0.50
N LEU A 45 31.25 29.69 0.30
CA LEU A 45 31.08 31.10 -0.02
C LEU A 45 30.17 31.78 1.02
N THR A 46 30.71 32.89 1.48
CA THR A 46 30.33 33.73 2.61
C THR A 46 29.33 34.83 2.21
N SER A 47 28.47 35.16 3.17
CA SER A 47 27.87 36.45 3.50
C SER A 47 27.70 37.54 2.41
N PHE A 48 26.45 37.98 2.20
CA PHE A 48 26.13 39.30 1.66
C PHE A 48 25.49 40.20 2.73
N PRO A 49 25.86 41.51 2.80
CA PRO A 49 25.50 42.39 3.91
C PRO A 49 24.24 43.22 3.67
N THR A 50 23.70 43.70 4.79
CA THR A 50 22.63 44.69 4.98
C THR A 50 22.98 46.08 4.42
N PRO A 51 22.02 46.86 3.89
CA PRO A 51 22.22 48.29 3.71
C PRO A 51 21.94 49.07 5.00
N ALA A 52 22.90 49.94 5.35
CA ALA A 52 22.88 50.87 6.45
C ALA A 52 22.24 52.22 6.05
N PHE A 53 21.64 52.88 7.04
CA PHE A 53 21.30 54.29 7.05
C PHE A 53 22.55 55.17 7.04
N PRO A 54 22.43 56.44 6.61
CA PRO A 54 23.10 57.49 7.35
C PRO A 54 22.14 58.64 7.73
N LEU A 55 22.28 59.06 8.99
CA LEU A 55 21.94 60.39 9.48
C LEU A 55 23.08 61.35 9.10
N SER A 56 22.74 62.52 8.61
CA SER A 56 23.58 63.71 8.84
C SER A 56 22.70 64.91 9.14
N TYR A 57 23.02 65.53 10.26
CA TYR A 57 22.50 66.80 10.76
C TYR A 57 23.42 67.89 10.20
N SER A 58 22.87 68.93 9.60
CA SER A 58 23.57 70.21 9.47
C SER A 58 22.59 71.33 9.80
N TYR A 59 22.93 72.06 10.86
CA TYR A 59 22.26 73.28 11.28
C TYR A 59 23.12 74.43 10.77
N SER A 60 22.58 75.24 9.85
CA SER A 60 23.27 76.45 9.39
C SER A 60 22.40 77.68 9.66
N ALA A 61 22.96 78.48 10.57
CA ALA A 61 22.81 79.91 10.82
C ALA A 61 21.84 80.71 9.94
N MET A 62 21.00 81.48 10.64
CA MET A 62 20.21 82.60 10.16
C MET A 62 21.08 83.87 10.20
N SER A 63 21.23 84.59 9.09
CA SER A 63 21.65 85.99 9.10
C SER A 63 21.13 86.77 7.89
N GLN A 64 20.10 87.56 8.16
CA GLN A 64 19.79 88.91 7.66
C GLN A 64 20.43 89.36 6.33
N LEU A 65 19.57 89.69 5.36
CA LEU A 65 19.76 90.90 4.56
C LEU A 65 18.42 91.45 4.03
N ASN A 66 18.14 92.69 4.41
CA ASN A 66 17.02 93.49 3.93
C ASN A 66 17.18 93.82 2.43
N GLY A 67 16.07 93.78 1.69
CA GLY A 67 16.00 94.28 0.32
C GLY A 67 14.56 94.30 -0.18
N ALA A 68 13.91 95.46 -0.06
CA ALA A 68 12.56 95.70 -0.57
C ALA A 68 12.55 95.74 -2.10
N TYR A 69 11.70 94.92 -2.72
CA TYR A 69 11.28 95.13 -4.11
C TYR A 69 9.87 94.53 -4.31
N TYR A 70 8.87 95.39 -4.53
CA TYR A 70 7.49 94.99 -4.79
C TYR A 70 7.37 94.52 -6.25
N GLY A 71 7.12 93.22 -6.45
CA GLY A 71 6.70 92.62 -7.72
C GLY A 71 5.23 92.18 -7.66
N PRO A 72 4.54 92.07 -8.81
CA PRO A 72 3.10 91.86 -8.85
C PRO A 72 2.68 90.53 -8.20
N SER A 73 1.50 90.54 -7.58
CA SER A 73 0.91 89.45 -6.81
C SER A 73 0.96 88.10 -7.53
N ILE A 74 1.74 87.19 -6.96
CA ILE A 74 1.78 85.76 -7.31
C ILE A 74 0.41 85.18 -6.94
N PRO A 75 -0.31 84.48 -7.84
CA PRO A 75 -1.58 83.84 -7.51
C PRO A 75 -1.36 82.81 -6.39
N PRO A 76 -2.32 82.63 -5.46
CA PRO A 76 -2.13 81.76 -4.31
C PRO A 76 -1.77 80.34 -4.75
N PRO A 77 -0.85 79.65 -4.04
CA PRO A 77 -0.53 78.26 -4.33
C PRO A 77 -1.82 77.44 -4.22
N LYS A 78 -2.19 76.73 -5.30
CA LYS A 78 -3.27 75.75 -5.27
C LYS A 78 -2.85 74.68 -4.27
N THR A 79 -3.36 74.76 -3.04
CA THR A 79 -3.27 73.67 -2.07
C THR A 79 -4.09 72.51 -2.64
N SER A 80 -3.40 71.58 -3.29
CA SER A 80 -3.94 70.27 -3.59
C SER A 80 -4.16 69.57 -2.24
N TYR A 81 -5.36 69.75 -1.68
CA TYR A 81 -5.83 68.87 -0.63
C TYR A 81 -5.93 67.47 -1.22
N HIS A 82 -4.89 66.66 -1.00
CA HIS A 82 -4.99 65.21 -1.13
C HIS A 82 -5.95 64.72 -0.04
N ARG A 83 -7.24 64.76 -0.34
CA ARG A 83 -8.26 64.01 0.38
C ARG A 83 -7.88 62.54 0.22
N PRO A 84 -7.59 61.77 1.30
CA PRO A 84 -7.51 60.34 1.15
C PRO A 84 -8.94 59.89 0.82
N GLY A 85 -9.16 59.54 -0.45
CA GLY A 85 -10.39 58.94 -0.93
C GLY A 85 -10.58 57.60 -0.24
N ARG A 86 -11.18 57.64 0.95
CA ARG A 86 -11.72 56.48 1.63
C ARG A 86 -13.08 56.21 1.00
N GLY A 87 -13.13 55.19 0.16
CA GLY A 87 -14.40 54.56 -0.19
C GLY A 87 -14.57 54.27 -1.67
N GLY A 88 -14.83 53.00 -1.94
CA GLY A 88 -15.57 52.57 -3.12
C GLY A 88 -14.70 51.87 -4.16
N GLY A 89 -14.75 50.54 -4.15
CA GLY A 89 -14.42 49.77 -5.35
C GLY A 89 -13.38 48.66 -5.20
N CYS A 90 -13.52 47.76 -4.23
CA CYS A 90 -12.97 46.41 -4.38
C CYS A 90 -13.84 45.36 -3.69
N CYS A 91 -15.16 45.39 -3.94
CA CYS A 91 -16.06 44.34 -3.47
C CYS A 91 -15.82 43.00 -4.19
N CYS A 92 -15.20 43.00 -5.38
CA CYS A 92 -14.92 41.76 -6.09
C CYS A 92 -13.63 41.07 -5.61
N GLY A 93 -12.51 41.80 -5.39
CA GLY A 93 -11.24 41.20 -5.00
C GLY A 93 -11.23 40.57 -3.60
N CYS A 94 -11.96 41.17 -2.64
CA CYS A 94 -12.05 40.65 -1.28
C CYS A 94 -12.92 39.37 -1.21
N LEU A 95 -14.03 39.31 -1.96
CA LEU A 95 -14.89 38.11 -2.00
C LEU A 95 -14.18 36.94 -2.68
N PHE A 96 -13.50 37.16 -3.82
CA PHE A 96 -12.72 36.10 -4.47
C PHE A 96 -11.55 35.62 -3.59
N SER A 97 -10.87 36.52 -2.87
CA SER A 97 -9.81 36.15 -1.93
C SER A 97 -10.32 35.33 -0.73
N LEU A 98 -11.48 35.69 -0.17
CA LEU A 98 -12.13 34.92 0.90
C LEU A 98 -12.61 33.55 0.43
N ILE A 99 -13.23 33.47 -0.75
CA ILE A 99 -13.66 32.21 -1.36
C ILE A 99 -12.45 31.31 -1.65
N PHE A 100 -11.36 31.86 -2.20
CA PHE A 100 -10.15 31.10 -2.47
C PHE A 100 -9.51 30.54 -1.19
N LYS A 101 -9.43 31.34 -0.11
CA LYS A 101 -8.95 30.85 1.20
C LYS A 101 -9.88 29.78 1.79
N LEU A 102 -11.19 29.90 1.63
CA LEU A 102 -12.14 28.87 2.07
C LEU A 102 -11.96 27.57 1.28
N ILE A 103 -11.84 27.65 -0.05
CA ILE A 103 -11.59 26.47 -0.88
C ILE A 103 -10.26 25.81 -0.50
N LEU A 104 -9.20 26.60 -0.33
CA LEU A 104 -7.87 26.09 0.02
C LEU A 104 -7.86 25.41 1.39
N THR A 105 -8.53 25.99 2.39
CA THR A 105 -8.67 25.37 3.73
C THR A 105 -9.47 24.07 3.67
N VAL A 106 -10.56 24.02 2.90
CA VAL A 106 -11.33 22.78 2.69
C VAL A 106 -10.47 21.71 2.01
N ILE A 107 -9.69 22.06 1.00
CA ILE A 107 -8.77 21.12 0.32
C ILE A 107 -7.75 20.56 1.31
N ILE A 108 -7.16 21.41 2.16
CA ILE A 108 -6.20 20.98 3.19
C ILE A 108 -6.87 20.01 4.17
N ILE A 109 -8.06 20.33 4.67
CA ILE A 109 -8.80 19.47 5.62
C ILE A 109 -9.12 18.12 4.98
N VAL A 110 -9.60 18.12 3.73
CA VAL A 110 -9.90 16.89 2.98
C VAL A 110 -8.62 16.08 2.74
N GLY A 111 -7.50 16.75 2.43
CA GLY A 111 -6.19 16.12 2.26
C GLY A 111 -5.70 15.45 3.54
N ILE A 112 -5.76 16.14 4.69
CA ILE A 112 -5.38 15.59 6.00
C ILE A 112 -6.31 14.44 6.38
N ALA A 113 -7.63 14.60 6.21
CA ALA A 113 -8.59 13.55 6.50
C ALA A 113 -8.35 12.30 5.64
N GLY A 114 -8.06 12.49 4.34
CA GLY A 114 -7.68 11.41 3.42
C GLY A 114 -6.37 10.74 3.84
N PHE A 115 -5.36 11.51 4.23
CA PHE A 115 -4.07 10.99 4.68
C PHE A 115 -4.19 10.19 5.98
N VAL A 116 -4.92 10.71 6.97
CA VAL A 116 -5.20 10.00 8.23
C VAL A 116 -6.00 8.73 7.96
N PHE A 117 -7.03 8.81 7.11
CA PHE A 117 -7.80 7.64 6.70
C PHE A 117 -6.92 6.58 6.04
N TRP A 118 -6.03 7.00 5.14
CA TRP A 118 -5.06 6.12 4.47
C TRP A 118 -4.10 5.44 5.47
N LEU A 119 -3.55 6.18 6.43
CA LEU A 119 -2.69 5.62 7.48
C LEU A 119 -3.43 4.58 8.34
N ILE A 120 -4.72 4.81 8.63
CA ILE A 120 -5.52 3.90 9.45
C ILE A 120 -5.95 2.65 8.68
N VAL A 121 -6.19 2.77 7.37
CA VAL A 121 -6.82 1.73 6.55
C VAL A 121 -5.82 0.97 5.68
N ARG A 122 -4.51 1.11 5.92
CA ARG A 122 -3.49 0.26 5.26
C ARG A 122 -3.77 -1.23 5.55
N PRO A 123 -4.23 -2.01 4.56
CA PRO A 123 -4.54 -3.41 4.77
C PRO A 123 -3.22 -4.18 4.89
N ASN A 124 -3.15 -5.02 5.90
CA ASN A 124 -2.08 -5.99 6.06
C ASN A 124 -2.47 -7.25 5.28
N VAL A 125 -1.49 -7.81 4.60
CA VAL A 125 -1.66 -9.02 3.80
C VAL A 125 -2.03 -10.19 4.73
N VAL A 126 -3.05 -10.96 4.34
CA VAL A 126 -3.45 -12.18 5.06
C VAL A 126 -2.32 -13.20 4.94
N LYS A 127 -2.01 -13.85 6.06
CA LYS A 127 -0.94 -14.87 6.10
C LYS A 127 -1.57 -16.25 6.00
N PHE A 128 -1.04 -17.04 5.06
CA PHE A 128 -1.42 -18.43 4.85
C PHE A 128 -0.24 -19.31 5.24
N HIS A 129 -0.52 -20.33 6.05
CA HIS A 129 0.45 -21.29 6.53
C HIS A 129 -0.14 -22.69 6.40
N VAL A 130 0.64 -23.65 5.93
CA VAL A 130 0.30 -25.06 6.09
C VAL A 130 0.99 -25.51 7.36
N THR A 131 0.21 -25.75 8.41
CA THR A 131 0.75 -26.09 9.74
C THR A 131 1.03 -27.57 9.86
N ASP A 132 0.25 -28.40 9.17
CA ASP A 132 0.43 -29.84 9.14
C ASP A 132 0.02 -30.41 7.79
N ALA A 133 0.67 -31.49 7.37
CA ALA A 133 0.36 -32.23 6.16
C ALA A 133 0.64 -33.71 6.39
N THR A 134 -0.37 -34.55 6.16
CA THR A 134 -0.25 -35.99 6.34
C THR A 134 -0.52 -36.69 5.02
N LEU A 135 0.50 -37.37 4.49
CA LEU A 135 0.42 -38.15 3.27
C LEU A 135 0.39 -39.64 3.61
N THR A 136 -0.77 -40.27 3.48
CA THR A 136 -0.98 -41.67 3.88
C THR A 136 -0.89 -42.64 2.71
N GLN A 137 -1.19 -42.16 1.51
CA GLN A 137 -1.03 -42.90 0.26
C GLN A 137 -0.43 -41.98 -0.78
N PHE A 138 0.62 -42.44 -1.45
CA PHE A 138 1.20 -41.79 -2.62
C PHE A 138 1.91 -42.84 -3.47
N ASN A 139 1.20 -43.38 -4.46
CA ASN A 139 1.71 -44.47 -5.29
C ASN A 139 1.48 -44.15 -6.76
N TYR A 140 2.57 -44.11 -7.53
CA TYR A 140 2.54 -43.90 -8.95
C TYR A 140 2.66 -45.23 -9.69
N THR A 141 1.66 -45.56 -10.50
CA THR A 141 1.57 -46.84 -11.23
C THR A 141 2.10 -46.72 -12.65
N ALA A 142 2.41 -47.86 -13.28
CA ALA A 142 2.91 -47.92 -14.66
C ALA A 142 1.93 -47.33 -15.71
N ASN A 143 0.63 -47.24 -15.38
CA ASN A 143 -0.40 -46.65 -16.23
C ASN A 143 -0.48 -45.12 -16.07
N ASN A 144 0.57 -44.47 -15.56
CA ASN A 144 0.61 -43.04 -15.24
C ASN A 144 -0.50 -42.59 -14.28
N THR A 145 -1.00 -43.49 -13.43
CA THR A 145 -2.04 -43.19 -12.46
C THR A 145 -1.42 -43.03 -11.08
N LEU A 146 -1.65 -41.88 -10.47
CA LEU A 146 -1.23 -41.54 -9.12
C LEU A 146 -2.39 -41.82 -8.16
N HIS A 147 -2.19 -42.70 -7.19
CA HIS A 147 -3.09 -42.91 -6.05
C HIS A 147 -2.60 -42.08 -4.88
N TYR A 148 -3.49 -41.28 -4.30
CA TYR A 148 -3.12 -40.31 -3.26
C TYR A 148 -4.16 -40.24 -2.14
N ASP A 149 -3.68 -40.00 -0.93
CA ASP A 149 -4.48 -39.66 0.26
C ASP A 149 -3.65 -38.67 1.10
N LEU A 150 -3.91 -37.38 0.85
CA LEU A 150 -3.23 -36.23 1.43
C LEU A 150 -4.24 -35.39 2.22
N ALA A 151 -4.06 -35.28 3.53
CA ALA A 151 -4.80 -34.34 4.36
C ALA A 151 -3.90 -33.16 4.74
N LEU A 152 -4.41 -31.95 4.58
CA LEU A 152 -3.69 -30.72 4.92
C LEU A 152 -4.40 -29.98 6.04
N ASN A 153 -3.62 -29.25 6.82
CA ASN A 153 -4.10 -28.30 7.81
C ASN A 153 -3.59 -26.91 7.45
N ILE A 154 -4.47 -26.11 6.82
CA ILE A 154 -4.15 -24.78 6.31
C ILE A 154 -4.69 -23.73 7.28
N THR A 155 -3.78 -22.99 7.88
CA THR A 155 -4.07 -21.90 8.79
C THR A 155 -4.06 -20.56 8.05
N VAL A 156 -5.21 -19.89 8.06
CA VAL A 156 -5.44 -18.56 7.48
C VAL A 156 -5.53 -17.54 8.61
N ARG A 157 -4.57 -16.61 8.68
CA ARG A 157 -4.50 -15.57 9.72
C ARG A 157 -4.80 -14.21 9.12
N ASN A 158 -5.87 -13.57 9.59
CA ASN A 158 -6.16 -12.16 9.27
C ASN A 158 -5.50 -11.24 10.31
N PRO A 159 -4.38 -10.56 10.01
CA PRO A 159 -3.76 -9.61 10.95
C PRO A 159 -4.53 -8.29 11.09
N ASN A 160 -5.52 -8.03 10.25
CA ASN A 160 -6.20 -6.74 10.20
C ASN A 160 -7.12 -6.51 11.40
N LYS A 161 -6.98 -5.33 12.03
CA LYS A 161 -7.80 -4.92 13.18
C LYS A 161 -9.16 -4.34 12.78
N ARG A 162 -9.29 -3.80 11.57
CA ARG A 162 -10.48 -3.06 11.12
C ARG A 162 -11.12 -3.64 9.86
N LEU A 163 -10.42 -4.54 9.17
CA LEU A 163 -10.87 -5.16 7.93
C LEU A 163 -11.29 -6.62 8.19
N GLY A 164 -12.57 -6.92 7.91
CA GLY A 164 -13.05 -8.29 7.81
C GLY A 164 -13.01 -8.79 6.38
N ILE A 165 -13.00 -10.11 6.20
CA ILE A 165 -12.83 -10.75 4.90
C ILE A 165 -13.92 -11.81 4.74
N TYR A 166 -14.71 -11.69 3.68
CA TYR A 166 -15.58 -12.78 3.24
C TYR A 166 -14.83 -13.60 2.22
N TYR A 167 -14.71 -14.90 2.48
CA TYR A 167 -14.23 -15.89 1.53
C TYR A 167 -15.45 -16.54 0.90
N ASP A 168 -15.89 -16.01 -0.25
CA ASP A 168 -17.11 -16.47 -0.92
C ASP A 168 -16.92 -17.77 -1.68
N ARG A 169 -15.70 -18.02 -2.17
CA ARG A 169 -15.31 -19.28 -2.81
C ARG A 169 -13.83 -19.54 -2.55
N ILE A 170 -13.52 -20.78 -2.23
CA ILE A 170 -12.16 -21.28 -2.02
C ILE A 170 -12.04 -22.54 -2.87
N GLU A 171 -11.02 -22.58 -3.71
CA GLU A 171 -10.67 -23.76 -4.49
C GLU A 171 -9.19 -24.05 -4.24
N ALA A 172 -8.92 -25.15 -3.53
CA ALA A 172 -7.57 -25.63 -3.28
C ALA A 172 -7.25 -26.72 -4.30
N ARG A 173 -6.20 -26.55 -5.09
CA ARG A 173 -5.75 -27.52 -6.09
C ARG A 173 -4.42 -28.09 -5.65
N ALA A 174 -4.33 -29.41 -5.59
CA ALA A 174 -3.09 -30.11 -5.34
C ALA A 174 -2.44 -30.49 -6.67
N MET A 175 -1.16 -30.13 -6.80
CA MET A 175 -0.36 -30.29 -8.00
C MET A 175 0.88 -31.10 -7.64
N PHE A 176 1.28 -31.98 -8.55
CA PHE A 176 2.51 -32.75 -8.46
C PHE A 176 3.28 -32.54 -9.76
N HIS A 177 4.48 -31.97 -9.68
CA HIS A 177 5.29 -31.55 -10.84
C HIS A 177 4.47 -30.80 -11.91
N ASP A 178 3.80 -29.71 -11.52
CA ASP A 178 2.91 -28.89 -12.37
C ASP A 178 1.66 -29.58 -12.93
N ALA A 179 1.43 -30.85 -12.63
CA ALA A 179 0.23 -31.57 -13.03
C ALA A 179 -0.77 -31.65 -11.87
N ARG A 180 -2.00 -31.18 -12.11
CA ARG A 180 -3.07 -31.21 -11.11
C ARG A 180 -3.58 -32.63 -10.91
N PHE A 181 -3.50 -33.15 -9.68
CA PHE A 181 -4.04 -34.47 -9.36
C PHE A 181 -5.39 -34.42 -8.63
N ASP A 182 -5.69 -33.35 -7.89
CA ASP A 182 -6.99 -33.19 -7.20
C ASP A 182 -7.37 -31.71 -6.96
N SER A 183 -8.65 -31.46 -6.68
CA SER A 183 -9.21 -30.16 -6.34
C SER A 183 -10.27 -30.30 -5.23
N GLN A 184 -10.15 -29.49 -4.19
CA GLN A 184 -11.09 -29.43 -3.07
C GLN A 184 -11.69 -28.03 -2.93
N PHE A 185 -12.93 -27.97 -2.45
CA PHE A 185 -13.69 -26.72 -2.28
C PHE A 185 -14.10 -26.53 -0.82
N PRO A 186 -13.21 -26.01 0.04
CA PRO A 186 -13.55 -25.68 1.42
C PRO A 186 -14.75 -24.71 1.50
N GLU A 187 -15.55 -24.85 2.55
CA GLU A 187 -16.76 -24.04 2.72
C GLU A 187 -16.45 -22.54 2.81
N PRO A 188 -17.29 -21.69 2.19
CA PRO A 188 -17.20 -20.24 2.36
C PRO A 188 -17.32 -19.84 3.83
N PHE A 189 -16.52 -18.85 4.26
CA PHE A 189 -16.58 -18.35 5.62
C PHE A 189 -16.30 -16.86 5.72
N TYR A 190 -16.77 -16.26 6.81
CA TYR A 190 -16.40 -14.90 7.18
C TYR A 190 -15.29 -14.92 8.22
N GLN A 191 -14.23 -14.17 7.94
CA GLN A 191 -13.13 -13.95 8.86
C GLN A 191 -13.19 -12.52 9.39
N GLY A 192 -13.50 -12.40 10.69
CA GLY A 192 -13.50 -11.13 11.41
C GLY A 192 -12.09 -10.55 11.60
N HIS A 193 -11.99 -9.59 12.52
CA HIS A 193 -10.75 -8.88 12.83
C HIS A 193 -9.80 -9.76 13.65
N LYS A 194 -8.49 -9.70 13.36
CA LYS A 194 -7.44 -10.40 14.13
C LYS A 194 -7.72 -11.88 14.39
N SER A 195 -8.48 -12.54 13.51
CA SER A 195 -8.88 -13.92 13.71
C SER A 195 -8.03 -14.88 12.88
N THR A 196 -8.02 -16.14 13.33
CA THR A 196 -7.41 -17.27 12.62
C THR A 196 -8.53 -18.22 12.25
N LYS A 197 -8.49 -18.77 11.04
CA LYS A 197 -9.37 -19.86 10.63
C LYS A 197 -8.48 -20.99 10.11
N VAL A 198 -8.83 -22.20 10.48
CA VAL A 198 -8.18 -23.43 10.00
C VAL A 198 -9.08 -24.09 8.97
N LEU A 199 -8.49 -24.52 7.86
CA LEU A 199 -9.12 -25.27 6.78
C LEU A 199 -8.44 -26.63 6.69
N ASN A 200 -9.23 -27.69 6.59
CA ASN A 200 -8.73 -29.07 6.54
C ASN A 200 -9.15 -29.74 5.23
N PRO A 201 -8.63 -29.33 4.06
CA PRO A 201 -8.92 -30.02 2.82
C PRO A 201 -8.26 -31.41 2.83
N VAL A 202 -9.02 -32.41 2.39
CA VAL A 202 -8.55 -33.79 2.21
C VAL A 202 -8.62 -34.12 0.73
N PHE A 203 -7.48 -34.45 0.15
CA PHE A 203 -7.32 -34.86 -1.23
C PHE A 203 -7.16 -36.38 -1.26
N LYS A 204 -8.15 -37.09 -1.78
CA LYS A 204 -8.16 -38.54 -1.75
C LYS A 204 -8.75 -39.10 -3.03
N GLY A 205 -8.00 -39.97 -3.69
CA GLY A 205 -8.46 -40.61 -4.91
C GLY A 205 -7.32 -41.12 -5.77
N GLN A 206 -7.60 -41.19 -7.07
CA GLN A 206 -6.64 -41.55 -8.09
C GLN A 206 -6.83 -40.66 -9.31
N GLN A 207 -5.74 -40.26 -9.95
CA GLN A 207 -5.78 -39.41 -11.13
C GLN A 207 -4.66 -39.78 -12.10
N VAL A 208 -4.94 -39.68 -13.40
CA VAL A 208 -3.90 -39.83 -14.42
C VAL A 208 -3.04 -38.57 -14.44
N VAL A 209 -1.76 -38.71 -14.12
CA VAL A 209 -0.76 -37.65 -14.00
C VAL A 209 0.43 -38.05 -14.88
N PRO A 210 0.47 -37.68 -16.17
CA PRO A 210 1.58 -38.04 -17.03
C PRO A 210 2.84 -37.28 -16.61
N LEU A 211 3.91 -38.01 -16.30
CA LEU A 211 5.21 -37.45 -15.95
C LEU A 211 6.19 -37.59 -17.13
N ASN A 212 6.98 -36.53 -17.37
CA ASN A 212 8.09 -36.56 -18.32
C ASN A 212 9.30 -37.31 -17.73
N ALA A 213 10.32 -37.59 -18.56
CA ALA A 213 11.51 -38.33 -18.13
C ALA A 213 12.21 -37.71 -16.90
N GLU A 214 12.35 -36.38 -16.87
CA GLU A 214 12.94 -35.65 -15.74
C GLU A 214 12.11 -35.80 -14.45
N GLN A 215 10.79 -35.57 -14.54
CA GLN A 215 9.86 -35.71 -13.42
C GLN A 215 9.82 -37.15 -12.89
N SER A 216 9.89 -38.14 -13.79
CA SER A 216 9.97 -39.55 -13.39
C SER A 216 11.27 -39.90 -12.66
N ALA A 217 12.38 -39.22 -12.99
CA ALA A 217 13.64 -39.38 -12.29
C ALA A 217 13.61 -38.73 -10.91
N GLU A 218 12.95 -37.57 -10.78
CA GLU A 218 12.75 -36.91 -9.49
C GLU A 218 11.85 -37.73 -8.57
N LEU A 219 10.73 -38.24 -9.08
CA LEU A 219 9.86 -39.15 -8.34
C LEU A 219 10.61 -40.38 -7.79
N LYS A 220 11.60 -40.92 -8.52
CA LYS A 220 12.44 -42.02 -8.01
C LYS A 220 13.27 -41.60 -6.81
N LYS A 221 13.78 -40.35 -6.78
CA LYS A 221 14.50 -39.80 -5.63
C LYS A 221 13.55 -39.55 -4.46
N GLU A 222 12.38 -38.97 -4.71
CA GLU A 222 11.36 -38.73 -3.68
C GLU A 222 10.85 -40.02 -3.05
N ASN A 223 10.67 -41.08 -3.85
CA ASN A 223 10.36 -42.41 -3.34
C ASN A 223 11.48 -42.99 -2.46
N ALA A 224 12.75 -42.70 -2.78
CA ALA A 224 13.88 -43.16 -1.98
C ALA A 224 14.03 -42.39 -0.65
N THR A 225 13.68 -41.10 -0.63
CA THR A 225 13.70 -40.28 0.59
C THR A 225 12.42 -40.36 1.41
N GLY A 226 11.31 -40.79 0.78
CA GLY A 226 9.98 -40.78 1.39
C GLY A 226 9.44 -39.37 1.65
N VAL A 227 9.90 -38.37 0.90
CA VAL A 227 9.46 -36.97 0.98
C VAL A 227 9.13 -36.50 -0.43
N TYR A 228 7.90 -36.00 -0.61
CA TYR A 228 7.36 -35.60 -1.90
C TYR A 228 7.16 -34.09 -1.98
N GLU A 229 7.53 -33.48 -3.10
CA GLU A 229 7.28 -32.07 -3.37
C GLU A 229 5.90 -31.89 -4.01
N ILE A 230 4.99 -31.22 -3.29
CA ILE A 230 3.59 -31.05 -3.68
C ILE A 230 3.24 -29.56 -3.60
N ASP A 231 2.74 -29.00 -4.71
CA ASP A 231 2.28 -27.61 -4.73
C ASP A 231 0.79 -27.54 -4.50
N VAL A 232 0.38 -26.66 -3.58
CA VAL A 232 -1.03 -26.40 -3.31
C VAL A 232 -1.38 -24.98 -3.74
N LYS A 233 -2.15 -24.89 -4.82
CA LYS A 233 -2.59 -23.61 -5.40
C LYS A 233 -4.03 -23.32 -4.97
N MET A 234 -4.22 -22.25 -4.21
CA MET A 234 -5.52 -21.80 -3.73
C MET A 234 -6.03 -20.61 -4.55
N TYR A 235 -7.18 -20.79 -5.20
CA TYR A 235 -7.90 -19.76 -5.93
C TYR A 235 -9.05 -19.25 -5.06
N LEU A 236 -8.97 -17.98 -4.68
CA LEU A 236 -9.93 -17.39 -3.75
C LEU A 236 -10.84 -16.42 -4.48
N ARG A 237 -12.09 -16.29 -4.02
CA ARG A 237 -12.96 -15.15 -4.31
C ARG A 237 -13.29 -14.48 -3.00
N VAL A 238 -12.72 -13.29 -2.78
CA VAL A 238 -12.81 -12.59 -1.49
C VAL A 238 -13.45 -11.21 -1.62
N ARG A 239 -14.18 -10.79 -0.59
CA ARG A 239 -14.69 -9.42 -0.43
C ARG A 239 -14.25 -8.86 0.90
N PHE A 240 -13.65 -7.68 0.88
CA PHE A 240 -13.28 -6.99 2.10
C PHE A 240 -14.46 -6.19 2.66
N LYS A 241 -14.62 -6.20 3.99
CA LYS A 241 -15.63 -5.43 4.71
C LYS A 241 -14.96 -4.46 5.65
N LEU A 242 -15.23 -3.17 5.47
CA LEU A 242 -14.81 -2.07 6.34
C LEU A 242 -16.05 -1.37 6.89
N GLY A 243 -16.38 -1.64 8.15
CA GLY A 243 -17.63 -1.17 8.75
C GLY A 243 -18.85 -1.69 7.99
N VAL A 244 -19.64 -0.79 7.42
CA VAL A 244 -20.83 -1.09 6.60
C VAL A 244 -20.50 -1.28 5.11
N LEU A 245 -19.33 -0.82 4.67
CA LEU A 245 -18.93 -0.85 3.26
C LEU A 245 -18.28 -2.18 2.92
N LYS A 246 -18.66 -2.73 1.76
CA LYS A 246 -18.07 -3.93 1.16
C LYS A 246 -17.36 -3.55 -0.13
N THR A 247 -16.16 -4.09 -0.35
CA THR A 247 -15.43 -3.91 -1.61
C THR A 247 -15.99 -4.81 -2.70
N LYS A 248 -15.54 -4.56 -3.95
CA LYS A 248 -15.74 -5.52 -5.04
C LYS A 248 -15.05 -6.85 -4.72
N THR A 249 -15.49 -7.90 -5.40
CA THR A 249 -14.89 -9.23 -5.31
C THR A 249 -13.50 -9.24 -5.95
N LEU A 250 -12.51 -9.63 -5.17
CA LEU A 250 -11.14 -9.85 -5.61
C LEU A 250 -10.90 -11.34 -5.79
N LYS A 251 -10.01 -11.69 -6.70
CA LYS A 251 -9.70 -13.08 -7.06
C LYS A 251 -8.22 -13.41 -6.85
N PRO A 252 -7.71 -13.30 -5.63
CA PRO A 252 -6.29 -13.51 -5.42
C PRO A 252 -5.96 -15.01 -5.45
N LYS A 253 -4.70 -15.30 -5.77
CA LYS A 253 -4.15 -16.66 -5.85
C LYS A 253 -3.04 -16.80 -4.81
N VAL A 254 -3.00 -17.94 -4.15
CA VAL A 254 -2.00 -18.27 -3.12
C VAL A 254 -1.37 -19.61 -3.51
N SER A 255 -0.06 -19.70 -3.44
CA SER A 255 0.69 -20.93 -3.72
C SER A 255 1.51 -21.33 -2.49
N CYS A 256 1.50 -22.63 -2.19
CA CYS A 256 2.22 -23.23 -1.09
C CYS A 256 3.04 -24.40 -1.62
N ASP A 257 4.36 -24.30 -1.54
CA ASP A 257 5.28 -25.33 -2.04
C ASP A 257 5.62 -26.25 -0.87
N LEU A 258 5.03 -27.44 -0.82
CA LEU A 258 5.09 -28.31 0.35
C LEU A 258 6.08 -29.46 0.14
N ARG A 259 6.91 -29.73 1.14
CA ARG A 259 7.72 -30.95 1.23
C ARG A 259 7.05 -31.88 2.21
N VAL A 260 6.27 -32.83 1.71
CA VAL A 260 5.39 -33.66 2.54
C VAL A 260 6.05 -35.02 2.77
N PRO A 261 6.43 -35.36 4.01
CA PRO A 261 6.91 -36.70 4.31
C PRO A 261 5.76 -37.70 4.22
N PHE A 262 6.04 -38.86 3.65
CA PHE A 262 5.15 -40.01 3.74
C PHE A 262 4.92 -40.38 5.20
N LYS A 263 3.72 -40.85 5.55
CA LYS A 263 3.36 -41.19 6.92
C LYS A 263 4.41 -42.14 7.53
N GLY A 264 5.07 -41.66 8.58
CA GLY A 264 6.09 -42.40 9.32
C GLY A 264 7.54 -42.17 8.87
N SER A 265 7.80 -41.37 7.83
CA SER A 265 9.18 -41.05 7.39
C SER A 265 9.80 -39.87 8.15
N ALA A 266 9.03 -38.81 8.41
CA ALA A 266 9.47 -37.65 9.19
C ALA A 266 8.27 -36.81 9.69
N ALA A 267 8.54 -35.84 10.55
CA ALA A 267 7.57 -34.80 10.92
C ALA A 267 7.49 -33.73 9.82
N PHE A 268 6.29 -33.22 9.55
CA PHE A 268 6.09 -32.14 8.60
C PHE A 268 6.55 -30.80 9.19
N GLU A 269 7.26 -30.00 8.38
CA GLU A 269 7.67 -28.64 8.76
C GLU A 269 6.61 -27.62 8.29
N THR A 270 6.22 -26.70 9.17
CA THR A 270 5.24 -25.67 8.82
C THR A 270 5.75 -24.77 7.68
N THR A 271 5.05 -24.81 6.54
CA THR A 271 5.40 -24.01 5.37
C THR A 271 4.57 -22.73 5.29
N LYS A 272 5.23 -21.61 4.91
CA LYS A 272 4.55 -20.35 4.61
C LYS A 272 4.17 -20.31 3.14
N CYS A 273 2.93 -19.95 2.84
CA CYS A 273 2.48 -19.76 1.47
C CYS A 273 2.77 -18.35 0.98
N HIS A 274 2.97 -18.21 -0.32
CA HIS A 274 3.18 -16.94 -1.00
C HIS A 274 1.96 -16.56 -1.85
N TRP A 275 1.83 -15.27 -2.15
CA TRP A 275 0.78 -14.77 -3.03
C TRP A 275 1.28 -14.78 -4.47
N ASP A 276 0.50 -15.37 -5.36
CA ASP A 276 0.79 -15.37 -6.79
C ASP A 276 0.32 -14.06 -7.43
N ARG A 277 1.16 -13.55 -8.33
CA ARG A 277 0.95 -12.30 -9.06
C ARG A 277 -0.05 -12.45 -10.21
#